data_AF-A0A225DTH5-F1
#
_entry.id   AF-A0A225DTH5-F1
#
_cell.length_a   1.000
_cell.length_b   1.000
_cell.length_c   1.000
_cell.angle_alpha   90.00
_cell.angle_beta   90.00
_cell.angle_gamma   90.00
#
_symmetry.space_group_name_H-M   'P 1'
#
loop_
_entity.id
_entity.type
_entity.pdbx_description
1 polymer ?
#
loop_
_entity_poly.entity_id
_entity_poly.type
_entity_poly.pdbx_seq_one_letter_code
_entity_poly.pdbx_strand_id
1 'polypeptide(L)'
;MRRHRKAAGERAKGVDHFVKVSRRYWPGLFACYDTPDLPRTNNDLEQAFGSHRYHERRATGRKGASPALVLRGSARLVAGLATRRQKVTAADLAGANPAQWKQLRAALEERRQRRAERKRFRRDLQGYLKDLEIKLNQLSLPA
;
A
#
# COMPACT_ATOMS: atom_id res chain seq x y z
N MET A 1 -17.17 -29.44 12.47
CA MET A 1 -18.01 -28.93 11.37
C MET A 1 -18.68 -30.01 10.50
N ARG A 2 -18.06 -31.17 10.18
CA ARG A 2 -18.72 -32.22 9.36
C ARG A 2 -20.11 -32.65 9.88
N ARG A 3 -20.31 -32.69 11.20
CA ARG A 3 -21.57 -33.06 11.87
C ARG A 3 -22.75 -32.13 11.56
N HIS A 4 -22.52 -30.84 11.26
CA HIS A 4 -23.58 -29.86 10.96
C HIS A 4 -23.69 -29.52 9.47
N ARG A 5 -22.98 -30.25 8.60
CA ARG A 5 -22.98 -30.00 7.15
C ARG A 5 -24.38 -30.13 6.54
N LYS A 6 -25.16 -31.13 6.97
CA LYS A 6 -26.55 -31.32 6.51
C LYS A 6 -27.46 -30.17 6.92
N ALA A 7 -27.27 -29.62 8.12
CA ALA A 7 -28.03 -28.47 8.61
C ALA A 7 -27.70 -27.16 7.88
N ALA A 8 -26.55 -27.07 7.21
CA ALA A 8 -26.14 -25.88 6.47
C ALA A 8 -26.85 -25.72 5.10
N GLY A 9 -27.50 -26.77 4.57
CA GLY A 9 -28.24 -26.73 3.30
C GLY A 9 -27.41 -26.14 2.16
N GLU A 10 -27.97 -25.16 1.46
CA GLU A 10 -27.33 -24.42 0.36
C GLU A 10 -26.02 -23.72 0.76
N ARG A 11 -25.86 -23.37 2.04
CA ARG A 11 -24.67 -22.69 2.57
C ARG A 11 -23.51 -23.64 2.84
N ALA A 12 -23.70 -24.95 2.68
CA ALA A 12 -22.68 -25.96 2.97
C ALA A 12 -21.35 -25.70 2.24
N LYS A 13 -21.41 -25.22 0.98
CA LYS A 13 -20.20 -24.84 0.22
C LYS A 13 -19.45 -23.67 0.85
N GLY A 14 -20.16 -22.66 1.32
CA GLY A 14 -19.57 -21.51 2.03
C GLY A 14 -18.94 -21.93 3.36
N VAL A 15 -19.60 -22.81 4.11
CA VAL A 15 -19.06 -23.37 5.37
C VAL A 15 -17.80 -24.20 5.13
N ASP A 16 -17.81 -25.06 4.10
CA ASP A 16 -16.62 -25.83 3.71
C ASP A 16 -15.45 -24.91 3.34
N HIS A 17 -15.72 -23.83 2.60
CA HIS A 17 -14.72 -22.83 2.25
C HIS A 17 -14.18 -22.09 3.48
N PHE A 18 -15.06 -21.64 4.38
CA PHE A 18 -14.68 -21.00 5.62
C PHE A 18 -13.74 -21.89 6.45
N VAL A 19 -14.12 -23.15 6.69
CA VAL A 19 -13.28 -24.10 7.44
C VAL A 19 -11.93 -24.33 6.77
N LYS A 20 -11.91 -24.46 5.44
CA LYS A 20 -10.66 -24.62 4.67
C LYS A 20 -9.73 -23.41 4.87
N VAL A 21 -10.27 -22.20 4.73
CA VAL A 21 -9.52 -20.95 4.88
C VAL A 21 -9.02 -20.79 6.31
N SER A 22 -9.88 -21.00 7.31
CA SER A 22 -9.50 -20.91 8.73
C SER A 22 -8.38 -21.88 9.08
N ARG A 23 -8.42 -23.12 8.58
CA ARG A 23 -7.33 -24.10 8.80
C ARG A 23 -6.02 -23.66 8.18
N ARG A 24 -6.06 -23.08 6.96
CA ARG A 24 -4.85 -22.59 6.28
C ARG A 24 -4.19 -21.45 7.05
N TYR A 25 -4.99 -20.54 7.60
CA TYR A 25 -4.48 -19.40 8.38
C TYR A 25 -4.30 -19.70 9.86
N TRP A 26 -4.62 -20.91 10.33
CA TRP A 26 -4.61 -21.27 11.75
C TRP A 26 -3.32 -20.88 12.49
N PRO A 27 -2.10 -21.11 11.94
CA PRO A 27 -0.87 -20.74 12.63
C PRO A 27 -0.72 -19.23 12.92
N GLY A 28 -1.37 -18.38 12.12
CA GLY A 28 -1.34 -16.92 12.31
C GLY A 28 -2.64 -16.34 12.87
N LEU A 29 -3.69 -17.16 13.02
CA LEU A 29 -4.93 -16.76 13.67
C LEU A 29 -4.68 -16.72 15.18
N PHE A 30 -5.08 -15.63 15.82
CA PHE A 30 -4.99 -15.44 17.28
C PHE A 30 -3.57 -15.40 17.88
N ALA A 31 -2.54 -15.09 17.07
CA ALA A 31 -1.17 -14.85 17.56
C ALA A 31 -1.09 -13.78 18.67
N CYS A 32 -2.13 -12.95 18.82
CA CYS A 32 -2.28 -11.98 19.92
C CYS A 32 -2.33 -12.60 21.31
N TYR A 33 -2.58 -13.91 21.45
CA TYR A 33 -2.47 -14.59 22.75
C TYR A 33 -1.03 -14.97 23.11
N ASP A 34 -0.17 -15.17 22.11
CA ASP A 34 1.20 -15.65 22.30
C ASP A 34 2.23 -14.51 22.20
N THR A 35 1.85 -13.39 21.57
CA THR A 35 2.75 -12.26 21.32
C THR A 35 2.37 -11.08 22.22
N PRO A 36 3.23 -10.69 23.18
CA PRO A 36 3.04 -9.46 23.94
C PRO A 36 2.85 -8.25 23.03
N ASP A 37 2.02 -7.30 23.45
CA ASP A 37 1.71 -6.05 22.76
C ASP A 37 1.01 -6.18 21.39
N LEU A 38 0.65 -7.39 20.93
CA LEU A 38 -0.15 -7.57 19.73
C LEU A 38 -1.66 -7.42 20.07
N PRO A 39 -2.38 -6.42 19.51
CA PRO A 39 -3.78 -6.21 19.84
C PRO A 39 -4.65 -7.41 19.48
N ARG A 40 -5.64 -7.70 20.34
CA ARG A 40 -6.60 -8.80 20.13
C ARG A 40 -7.52 -8.57 18.92
N THR A 41 -7.73 -7.31 18.54
CA THR A 41 -8.54 -6.92 17.39
C THR A 41 -7.75 -5.97 16.50
N ASN A 42 -8.10 -5.93 15.22
CA ASN A 42 -7.55 -4.98 14.27
C ASN A 42 -8.41 -3.71 14.12
N ASN A 43 -9.41 -3.51 15.00
CA ASN A 43 -10.42 -2.44 14.87
C ASN A 43 -9.78 -1.05 14.78
N ASP A 44 -8.80 -0.77 15.63
CA ASP A 44 -8.10 0.53 15.63
C ASP A 44 -7.37 0.77 14.31
N LEU A 45 -6.78 -0.28 13.74
CA LEU A 45 -6.11 -0.23 12.45
C LEU A 45 -7.12 -0.03 11.31
N GLU A 46 -8.25 -0.72 11.35
CA GLU A 46 -9.35 -0.54 10.39
C GLU A 46 -9.92 0.88 10.46
N GLN A 47 -10.11 1.42 11.66
CA GLN A 47 -10.56 2.79 11.90
C GLN A 47 -9.55 3.80 11.38
N ALA A 48 -8.25 3.60 11.63
CA ALA A 48 -7.17 4.44 11.13
C ALA A 48 -7.15 4.50 9.58
N PHE A 49 -7.28 3.33 8.92
CA PHE A 49 -7.39 3.27 7.46
C PHE A 49 -8.70 3.84 6.92
N GLY A 50 -9.83 3.64 7.62
CA GLY A 50 -11.11 4.25 7.30
C GLY A 50 -11.04 5.77 7.31
N SER A 51 -10.52 6.33 8.41
CA SER A 51 -10.33 7.76 8.57
C SER A 51 -9.39 8.34 7.50
N HIS A 52 -8.26 7.68 7.21
CA HIS A 52 -7.37 8.14 6.13
C HIS A 52 -8.07 8.17 4.76
N ARG A 53 -8.80 7.10 4.39
CA ARG A 53 -9.57 7.04 3.13
C ARG A 53 -10.63 8.14 3.06
N TYR A 54 -11.27 8.46 4.19
CA TYR A 54 -12.21 9.57 4.27
C TYR A 54 -11.55 10.91 3.95
N HIS A 55 -10.41 11.23 4.56
CA HIS A 55 -9.68 12.47 4.27
C HIS A 55 -9.16 12.53 2.83
N GLU A 56 -8.60 11.44 2.31
CA GLU A 56 -8.18 11.39 0.90
C GLU A 56 -9.35 11.65 -0.05
N ARG A 57 -10.55 11.13 0.25
CA ARG A 57 -11.75 11.43 -0.53
C ARG A 57 -12.14 12.91 -0.44
N ARG A 58 -12.09 13.52 0.74
CA ARG A 58 -12.39 14.96 0.87
C ARG A 58 -11.39 15.84 0.12
N ALA A 59 -10.11 15.48 0.13
CA ALA A 59 -9.06 16.25 -0.52
C ALA A 59 -9.02 16.05 -2.05
N THR A 60 -9.42 14.88 -2.56
CA THR A 60 -9.25 14.52 -3.98
C THR A 60 -10.55 14.23 -4.73
N GLY A 61 -11.68 14.12 -4.05
CA GLY A 61 -12.98 13.70 -4.61
C GLY A 61 -13.06 12.21 -4.96
N ARG A 62 -11.99 11.42 -4.79
CA ARG A 62 -11.95 10.03 -5.27
C ARG A 62 -12.49 9.03 -4.25
N LYS A 63 -13.41 8.17 -4.69
CA LYS A 63 -13.98 7.08 -3.86
C LYS A 63 -12.96 5.98 -3.57
N GLY A 64 -12.15 5.63 -4.56
CA GLY A 64 -11.13 4.58 -4.49
C GLY A 64 -9.75 5.12 -4.12
N ALA A 65 -8.84 4.20 -3.76
CA ALA A 65 -7.45 4.52 -3.49
C ALA A 65 -6.83 5.24 -4.70
N SER A 66 -6.32 6.45 -4.48
CA SER A 66 -5.67 7.21 -5.54
C SER A 66 -4.38 6.49 -5.98
N PRO A 67 -3.96 6.57 -7.25
CA PRO A 67 -2.63 6.12 -7.66
C PRO A 67 -1.50 6.75 -6.84
N ALA A 68 -1.74 7.94 -6.27
CA ALA A 68 -0.82 8.61 -5.37
C ALA A 68 -0.66 7.86 -4.02
N LEU A 69 -1.66 7.13 -3.55
CA LEU A 69 -1.54 6.26 -2.37
C LEU A 69 -0.54 5.13 -2.61
N VAL A 70 -0.52 4.54 -3.82
CA VAL A 70 0.45 3.49 -4.15
C VAL A 70 1.87 4.06 -4.24
N LEU A 71 2.02 5.25 -4.83
CA LEU A 71 3.33 5.85 -5.05
C LEU A 71 3.93 6.47 -3.79
N ARG A 72 3.10 7.17 -3.01
CA ARG A 72 3.53 8.01 -1.87
C ARG A 72 2.95 7.54 -0.54
N GLY A 73 2.18 6.46 -0.51
CA GLY A 73 1.48 5.99 0.70
C GLY A 73 2.40 5.73 1.86
N SER A 74 3.59 5.16 1.62
CA SER A 74 4.58 4.92 2.68
C SER A 74 5.03 6.21 3.41
N ALA A 75 4.92 7.38 2.76
CA ALA A 75 5.17 8.66 3.41
C ALA A 75 3.87 9.36 3.84
N ARG A 76 2.86 9.43 2.97
CA ARG A 76 1.60 10.17 3.20
C ARG A 76 0.73 9.55 4.28
N LEU A 77 0.65 8.21 4.37
CA LEU A 77 -0.11 7.54 5.43
C LEU A 77 0.52 7.81 6.80
N VAL A 78 1.84 7.62 6.90
CA VAL A 78 2.60 7.85 8.13
C VAL A 78 2.49 9.31 8.56
N ALA A 79 2.74 10.25 7.64
CA ALA A 79 2.58 11.67 7.93
C ALA A 79 1.16 12.03 8.35
N GLY A 80 0.14 11.53 7.64
CA GLY A 80 -1.26 11.77 7.99
C GLY A 80 -1.72 11.14 9.30
N LEU A 81 -1.09 10.04 9.74
CA LEU A 81 -1.31 9.47 11.07
C LEU A 81 -0.61 10.30 12.15
N ALA A 82 0.65 10.68 11.92
CA ALA A 82 1.44 11.48 12.85
C ALA A 82 0.81 12.86 13.11
N THR A 83 0.41 13.58 12.06
CA THR A 83 -0.18 14.92 12.18
C THR A 83 -1.58 14.94 12.80
N ARG A 84 -2.27 13.80 12.85
CA ARG A 84 -3.53 13.64 13.59
C ARG A 84 -3.32 13.34 15.07
N ARG A 85 -2.21 12.67 15.40
CA ARG A 85 -1.86 12.36 16.79
C ARG A 85 -1.30 13.58 17.52
N GLN A 86 -0.54 14.41 16.82
CA GLN A 86 0.03 15.63 17.37
C GLN A 86 0.23 16.70 16.31
N LYS A 87 0.25 17.96 16.74
CA LYS A 87 0.65 19.09 15.89
C LYS A 87 2.16 18.97 15.61
N VAL A 88 2.53 18.97 14.33
CA VAL A 88 3.93 19.01 13.90
C VAL A 88 4.32 20.48 13.74
N THR A 89 5.39 20.89 14.40
CA THR A 89 5.93 22.25 14.41
C THR A 89 7.14 22.37 13.48
N ALA A 90 7.57 23.62 13.22
CA ALA A 90 8.80 23.85 12.45
C ALA A 90 10.05 23.30 13.17
N ALA A 91 10.07 23.35 14.50
CA ALA A 91 11.17 22.80 15.30
C ALA A 91 11.28 21.27 15.13
N ASP A 92 10.15 20.56 15.10
CA ASP A 92 10.13 19.11 14.87
C ASP A 92 10.70 18.75 13.48
N LEU A 93 10.45 19.58 12.47
CA LEU A 93 10.96 19.39 11.13
C LEU A 93 12.44 19.78 11.00
N ALA A 94 12.91 20.75 11.78
CA ALA A 94 14.30 21.20 11.76
C ALA A 94 15.27 20.11 12.25
N GLY A 95 14.83 19.24 13.18
CA GLY A 95 15.60 18.09 13.65
C GLY A 95 15.63 16.89 12.69
N ALA A 96 14.88 16.93 11.59
CA ALA A 96 14.82 15.81 10.66
C ALA A 96 16.13 15.65 9.88
N ASN A 97 16.61 14.40 9.75
CA ASN A 97 17.83 14.11 9.02
C ASN A 97 17.67 14.41 7.51
N PRO A 98 18.39 15.40 6.95
CA PRO A 98 18.23 15.77 5.53
C PRO A 98 18.65 14.66 4.56
N ALA A 99 19.63 13.82 4.93
CA ALA A 99 20.10 12.73 4.09
C ALA A 99 19.03 11.63 3.96
N GLN A 100 18.43 11.23 5.09
CA GLN A 100 17.33 10.25 5.09
C GLN A 100 16.11 10.78 4.31
N TRP A 101 15.80 12.07 4.44
CA TRP A 101 14.74 12.70 3.66
C TRP A 101 15.03 12.67 2.15
N LYS A 102 16.26 13.00 1.72
CA LYS A 102 16.67 12.92 0.31
C LYS A 102 16.56 11.49 -0.21
N GLN A 103 17.02 10.51 0.57
CA GLN A 103 16.94 9.08 0.21
C GLN A 103 15.49 8.62 0.03
N LEU A 104 14.61 8.95 0.98
CA LEU A 104 13.18 8.63 0.87
C LEU A 104 12.57 9.29 -0.38
N ARG A 105 12.89 10.57 -0.63
CA ARG A 105 12.38 11.30 -1.80
C ARG A 105 12.84 10.65 -3.11
N ALA A 106 14.11 10.25 -3.21
CA ALA A 106 14.65 9.55 -4.37
C ALA A 106 13.91 8.22 -4.62
N ALA A 107 13.71 7.40 -3.57
CA ALA A 107 12.99 6.13 -3.68
C ALA A 107 11.53 6.31 -4.13
N LEU A 108 10.86 7.37 -3.67
CA LEU A 108 9.49 7.69 -4.11
C LEU A 108 9.44 8.16 -5.56
N GLU A 109 10.43 8.93 -6.02
CA GLU A 109 10.51 9.38 -7.41
C GLU A 109 10.82 8.22 -8.36
N GLU A 110 11.71 7.31 -7.98
CA GLU A 110 11.99 6.09 -8.74
C GLU A 110 10.73 5.24 -8.95
N ARG A 111 9.91 5.06 -7.89
CA ARG A 111 8.61 4.37 -8.00
C ARG A 111 7.65 5.09 -8.95
N ARG A 112 7.64 6.43 -8.92
CA ARG A 112 6.83 7.25 -9.83
C ARG A 112 7.29 7.10 -11.27
N GLN A 113 8.60 7.14 -11.53
CA GLN A 113 9.19 6.95 -12.85
C GLN A 113 8.84 5.57 -13.41
N ARG A 114 9.06 4.49 -12.64
CA ARG A 114 8.66 3.12 -13.04
C ARG A 114 7.19 3.02 -13.43
N ARG A 115 6.29 3.70 -12.70
CA ARG A 115 4.86 3.73 -13.05
C ARG A 115 4.61 4.53 -14.33
N ALA A 116 5.29 5.65 -14.53
CA ALA A 116 5.18 6.46 -15.73
C ALA A 116 5.65 5.68 -16.97
N GLU A 117 6.77 4.97 -16.87
CA GLU A 117 7.30 4.08 -17.93
C GLU A 117 6.32 2.97 -18.27
N ARG A 118 5.81 2.24 -17.27
CA ARG A 118 4.77 1.23 -17.49
C ARG A 118 3.53 1.80 -18.17
N LYS A 119 3.13 3.02 -17.83
CA LYS A 119 2.00 3.70 -18.48
C LYS A 119 2.34 4.07 -19.94
N ARG A 120 3.55 4.55 -20.22
CA ARG A 120 4.01 4.88 -21.58
C ARG A 120 4.05 3.61 -22.45
N PHE A 121 4.71 2.56 -21.97
CA PHE A 121 4.77 1.24 -22.61
C PHE A 121 3.38 0.70 -22.96
N ARG A 122 2.42 0.76 -22.02
CA ARG A 122 1.05 0.29 -22.26
C ARG A 122 0.24 1.17 -23.22
N ARG A 123 0.61 2.44 -23.35
CA ARG A 123 -0.09 3.39 -24.24
C ARG A 123 0.37 3.22 -25.68
N ASP A 124 1.67 3.05 -25.88
CA ASP A 124 2.30 2.87 -27.18
C ASP A 124 3.59 2.06 -27.01
N LEU A 125 3.49 0.77 -27.34
CA LEU A 125 4.61 -0.15 -27.25
C LEU A 125 5.70 0.21 -28.26
N GLN A 126 5.32 0.47 -29.51
CA GLN A 126 6.25 0.65 -30.62
C GLN A 126 7.04 1.95 -30.46
N GLY A 127 6.36 3.05 -30.14
CA GLY A 127 7.03 4.31 -29.85
C GLY A 127 7.96 4.22 -28.64
N TYR A 128 7.54 3.50 -27.59
CA TYR A 128 8.37 3.31 -26.40
C TYR A 128 9.65 2.50 -26.68
N LEU A 129 9.58 1.44 -27.48
CA LEU A 129 10.75 0.65 -27.87
C LEU A 129 11.70 1.46 -28.76
N LYS A 130 11.17 2.19 -29.75
CA LYS A 130 11.97 3.08 -30.61
C LYS A 130 12.72 4.14 -29.80
N ASP A 131 12.06 4.76 -28.82
CA ASP A 131 12.69 5.73 -27.93
C ASP A 131 13.84 5.11 -27.10
N LEU A 132 13.72 3.84 -26.71
CA LEU A 132 14.78 3.13 -25.99
C LEU A 132 15.96 2.81 -26.90
N GLU A 133 15.71 2.38 -28.13
CA GLU A 133 16.76 2.13 -29.14
C GLU A 133 17.54 3.41 -29.46
N ILE A 134 16.85 4.55 -29.65
CA ILE A 134 17.50 5.84 -29.89
C ILE A 134 18.43 6.22 -28.73
N LYS A 135 17.96 6.06 -27.48
CA LYS A 135 18.78 6.36 -26.30
C LYS A 135 19.99 5.44 -26.17
N LEU A 136 19.82 4.15 -26.46
CA LEU A 136 20.93 3.19 -26.43
C LEU A 136 22.01 3.58 -27.45
N ASN A 137 21.58 3.92 -28.66
CA ASN A 137 22.50 4.35 -29.71
C ASN A 137 23.22 5.66 -29.33
N GLN A 138 22.51 6.62 -28.72
CA GLN A 138 23.12 7.86 -28.22
C GLN A 138 24.16 7.63 -27.11
N LEU A 139 23.89 6.70 -26.19
CA LEU A 139 24.82 6.35 -25.11
C LEU A 139 26.05 5.58 -25.59
N SER A 140 25.95 4.93 -26.76
CA SER A 140 27.05 4.17 -27.36
C SER A 140 28.03 5.01 -28.19
N LEU A 141 27.72 6.29 -28.44
CA LEU A 141 28.62 7.19 -29.15
C LEU A 141 29.72 7.72 -28.19
N PRO A 142 30.98 7.80 -28.64
CA PRO A 142 32.04 8.44 -27.85
C PRO A 142 31.71 9.93 -27.63
N ALA A 143 32.09 10.44 -26.45
CA ALA A 143 31.81 11.80 -26.00
C ALA A 143 32.51 12.88 -26.84
#